data_AF-A0A655JCD7-F1
#
_entry.id   AF-A0A655JCD7-F1
#
_cell.length_a   1.000
_cell.length_b   1.000
_cell.length_c   1.000
_cell.angle_alpha   90.00
_cell.angle_beta   90.00
_cell.angle_gamma   90.00
#
_symmetry.space_group_name_H-M   'P 1'
#
loop_
_entity.id
_entity.type
_entity.pdbx_description
1 polymer ?
#
loop_
_entity_poly.entity_id
_entity_poly.type
_entity_poly.pdbx_seq_one_letter_code
_entity_poly.pdbx_strand_id
1 'polypeptide(L)'
;MLLAGSILITLSSQVKLPSLLAMGFVTTVLAYRWGGNLRALLLAAAVMASLTLAIMAILGWASGLGFGWINTLGTANVVRSWMSPPTLLALGTGHVGILLGLGDHTTAVLSLTRAIGVLIITVMVCWLLLAVLRGRLHPIGGLGVALAVTVLLFPVVQPWYLLWAIIPLAAWATRPGFRVAAILATLIVGIFGPTANGDRFALFQIVDATAASAIIVILLIALTYTRLPWRPLAAEQVVTAAESASKTPATRRPTAAPDAYADST
;
A
#
# COMPACT_ATOMS: atom_id res chain seq x y z
N MET A 1 -9.53 -14.70 13.15
CA MET A 1 -8.89 -13.57 12.46
C MET A 1 -9.40 -13.36 11.03
N LEU A 2 -9.50 -14.40 10.17
CA LEU A 2 -9.92 -14.23 8.76
C LEU A 2 -11.32 -13.61 8.59
N LEU A 3 -12.32 -14.06 9.35
CA LEU A 3 -13.69 -13.51 9.28
C LEU A 3 -13.71 -12.02 9.65
N ALA A 4 -13.15 -11.67 10.82
CA ALA A 4 -13.08 -10.29 11.29
C ALA A 4 -12.32 -9.37 10.31
N GLY A 5 -11.19 -9.84 9.76
CA GLY A 5 -10.45 -9.09 8.75
C GLY A 5 -11.25 -8.89 7.45
N SER A 6 -11.97 -9.92 7.00
CA SER A 6 -12.80 -9.86 5.79
C SER A 6 -14.00 -8.91 5.97
N ILE A 7 -14.60 -8.91 7.15
CA ILE A 7 -15.65 -7.94 7.52
C ILE A 7 -15.08 -6.53 7.49
N LEU A 8 -13.93 -6.29 8.12
CA LEU A 8 -13.30 -4.97 8.14
C LEU A 8 -12.95 -4.44 6.74
N ILE A 9 -12.42 -5.30 5.87
CA ILE A 9 -12.13 -4.91 4.48
C ILE A 9 -13.43 -4.62 3.72
N THR A 10 -14.47 -5.41 3.93
CA THR A 10 -15.78 -5.18 3.30
C THR A 10 -16.38 -3.85 3.75
N LEU A 11 -16.34 -3.54 5.05
CA LEU A 11 -16.77 -2.23 5.58
C LEU A 11 -15.93 -1.08 5.01
N SER A 12 -14.60 -1.24 4.92
CA SER A 12 -13.72 -0.26 4.29
C SER A 12 -14.09 -0.01 2.82
N SER A 13 -14.49 -1.07 2.09
CA SER A 13 -14.87 -0.96 0.69
C SER A 13 -16.12 -0.12 0.44
N GLN A 14 -17.01 0.01 1.45
CA GLN A 14 -18.18 0.89 1.39
C GLN A 14 -17.80 2.37 1.39
N VAL A 15 -16.64 2.69 1.98
CA VAL A 15 -16.08 4.05 1.95
C VAL A 15 -15.22 4.25 0.70
N LYS A 16 -14.41 3.25 0.35
CA LYS A 16 -13.48 3.29 -0.79
C LYS A 16 -13.39 1.93 -1.49
N LEU A 17 -13.95 1.84 -2.69
CA LEU A 17 -13.90 0.64 -3.53
C LEU A 17 -12.50 0.00 -3.70
N PRO A 18 -11.39 0.75 -3.83
CA PRO A 18 -10.06 0.15 -3.95
C PRO A 18 -9.70 -0.84 -2.84
N SER A 19 -10.29 -0.71 -1.64
CA SER A 19 -10.09 -1.67 -0.55
C SER A 19 -10.53 -3.09 -0.92
N LEU A 20 -11.43 -3.26 -1.88
CA LEU A 20 -11.90 -4.56 -2.34
C LEU A 20 -10.80 -5.38 -3.04
N LEU A 21 -9.75 -4.74 -3.55
CA LEU A 21 -8.54 -5.44 -4.03
C LEU A 21 -7.92 -6.30 -2.92
N ALA A 22 -7.91 -5.82 -1.68
CA ALA A 22 -7.40 -6.60 -0.54
C ALA A 22 -8.21 -7.89 -0.32
N MET A 23 -9.53 -7.87 -0.53
CA MET A 23 -10.36 -9.09 -0.50
C MET A 23 -9.93 -10.09 -1.58
N GLY A 24 -9.55 -9.63 -2.78
CA GLY A 24 -9.02 -10.49 -3.84
C GLY A 24 -7.77 -11.25 -3.39
N PHE A 25 -6.83 -10.56 -2.75
CA PHE A 25 -5.62 -11.20 -2.21
C PHE A 25 -5.92 -12.15 -1.04
N VAL A 26 -6.83 -11.80 -0.13
CA VAL A 26 -7.27 -12.71 0.95
C VAL A 26 -7.89 -13.98 0.39
N THR A 27 -8.77 -13.84 -0.62
CA THR A 27 -9.42 -14.96 -1.31
C THR A 27 -8.39 -15.88 -1.96
N THR A 28 -7.38 -15.29 -2.60
CA THR A 28 -6.32 -16.04 -3.29
C THR A 28 -5.43 -16.81 -2.30
N VAL A 29 -5.13 -16.22 -1.14
CA VAL A 29 -4.40 -16.92 -0.07
C VAL A 29 -5.21 -18.07 0.50
N LEU A 30 -6.52 -17.89 0.66
CA LEU A 30 -7.41 -18.96 1.11
C LEU A 30 -7.45 -20.11 0.08
N ALA A 31 -7.56 -19.77 -1.21
CA ALA A 31 -7.51 -20.75 -2.30
C ALA A 31 -6.17 -21.51 -2.36
N TYR A 32 -5.05 -20.84 -2.12
CA TYR A 32 -3.74 -21.48 -2.02
C TYR A 32 -3.70 -22.49 -0.87
N ARG A 33 -4.23 -22.13 0.31
CA ARG A 33 -4.33 -23.03 1.47
C ARG A 33 -5.23 -24.24 1.23
N TRP A 34 -6.21 -24.12 0.34
CA TRP A 34 -7.11 -25.22 -0.05
C TRP A 34 -6.58 -26.07 -1.21
N GLY A 35 -5.31 -25.87 -1.61
CA GLY A 35 -4.62 -26.72 -2.58
C GLY A 35 -4.27 -26.04 -3.91
N GLY A 36 -4.49 -24.72 -4.04
CA GLY A 36 -3.97 -23.92 -5.16
C GLY A 36 -4.53 -24.29 -6.55
N ASN A 37 -5.60 -25.07 -6.60
CA ASN A 37 -6.26 -25.50 -7.84
C ASN A 37 -7.43 -24.57 -8.21
N LEU A 38 -7.92 -24.65 -9.45
CA LEU A 38 -9.00 -23.79 -9.94
C LEU A 38 -10.30 -23.99 -9.14
N ARG A 39 -10.57 -25.22 -8.68
CA ARG A 39 -11.76 -25.52 -7.85
C ARG A 39 -11.67 -24.81 -6.49
N ALA A 40 -10.51 -24.84 -5.86
CA ALA A 40 -10.23 -24.14 -4.60
C ALA A 40 -10.35 -22.62 -4.77
N LEU A 41 -9.89 -22.08 -5.91
CA LEU A 41 -10.09 -20.67 -6.24
C LEU A 41 -11.56 -20.32 -6.38
N LEU A 42 -12.33 -21.09 -7.14
CA LEU A 42 -13.76 -20.85 -7.34
C LEU A 42 -14.55 -20.98 -6.04
N LEU A 43 -14.23 -21.97 -5.21
CA LEU A 43 -14.89 -22.16 -3.91
C LEU A 43 -14.53 -21.01 -2.96
N ALA A 44 -13.26 -20.61 -2.90
CA ALA A 44 -12.84 -19.48 -2.06
C ALA A 44 -13.48 -18.17 -2.54
N ALA A 45 -13.51 -17.95 -3.85
CA ALA A 45 -14.17 -16.79 -4.44
C ALA A 45 -15.67 -16.78 -4.12
N ALA A 46 -16.36 -17.92 -4.24
CA ALA A 46 -17.78 -18.02 -3.91
C ALA A 46 -18.06 -17.72 -2.43
N VAL A 47 -17.27 -18.27 -1.51
CA VAL A 47 -17.40 -18.03 -0.06
C VAL A 47 -17.10 -16.57 0.30
N MET A 48 -16.03 -16.00 -0.25
CA MET A 48 -15.66 -14.62 0.07
C MET A 48 -16.59 -13.61 -0.60
N ALA A 49 -17.08 -13.89 -1.81
CA ALA A 49 -18.08 -13.08 -2.49
C ALA A 49 -19.42 -13.10 -1.77
N SER A 50 -19.90 -14.28 -1.35
CA SER A 50 -21.16 -14.39 -0.60
C SER A 50 -21.10 -13.65 0.73
N LEU A 51 -19.98 -13.76 1.46
CA LEU A 51 -19.74 -12.99 2.68
C LEU A 51 -19.76 -11.48 2.40
N THR A 52 -19.05 -11.03 1.37
CA THR A 52 -18.97 -9.60 0.99
C THR A 52 -20.36 -9.07 0.64
N LEU A 53 -21.10 -9.78 -0.21
CA LEU A 53 -22.45 -9.41 -0.63
C LEU A 53 -23.44 -9.41 0.53
N ALA A 54 -23.37 -10.39 1.44
CA ALA A 54 -24.21 -10.43 2.63
C ALA A 54 -23.99 -9.21 3.52
N ILE A 55 -22.73 -8.84 3.79
CA ILE A 55 -22.40 -7.65 4.58
C ILE A 55 -22.90 -6.38 3.89
N MET A 56 -22.67 -6.24 2.58
CA MET A 56 -23.16 -5.09 1.81
C MET A 56 -24.68 -4.98 1.83
N ALA A 57 -25.39 -6.10 1.69
CA ALA A 57 -26.85 -6.15 1.73
C ALA A 57 -27.39 -5.77 3.12
N ILE A 58 -26.81 -6.33 4.19
CA ILE A 58 -27.18 -5.99 5.57
C ILE A 58 -26.95 -4.50 5.83
N LEU A 59 -25.81 -3.95 5.39
CA LEU A 59 -25.49 -2.53 5.59
C LEU A 59 -26.40 -1.62 4.77
N GLY A 60 -26.67 -1.98 3.52
CA GLY A 60 -27.61 -1.26 2.65
C GLY A 60 -29.03 -1.27 3.19
N TRP A 61 -29.47 -2.39 3.78
CA TRP A 61 -30.76 -2.49 4.46
C TRP A 61 -30.79 -1.68 5.75
N ALA A 62 -29.80 -1.84 6.63
CA ALA A 62 -29.73 -1.16 7.92
C ALA A 62 -29.60 0.37 7.80
N SER A 63 -28.92 0.85 6.76
CA SER A 63 -28.78 2.28 6.48
C SER A 63 -29.98 2.88 5.74
N GLY A 64 -30.86 2.06 5.18
CA GLY A 64 -31.97 2.50 4.32
C GLY A 64 -31.52 3.04 2.95
N LEU A 65 -30.23 2.98 2.63
CA LEU A 65 -29.64 3.52 1.39
C LEU A 65 -29.64 2.51 0.24
N GLY A 66 -29.83 1.22 0.54
CA GLY A 66 -29.76 0.13 -0.43
C GLY A 66 -28.44 0.14 -1.23
N PHE A 67 -28.54 -0.04 -2.54
CA PHE A 67 -27.40 -0.02 -3.47
C PHE A 67 -27.25 1.32 -4.20
N GLY A 68 -27.78 2.43 -3.65
CA GLY A 68 -27.73 3.75 -4.28
C GLY A 68 -26.31 4.25 -4.58
N TRP A 69 -25.31 3.76 -3.85
CA TRP A 69 -23.89 4.06 -4.06
C TRP A 69 -23.34 3.56 -5.41
N ILE A 70 -23.97 2.57 -6.06
CA ILE A 70 -23.55 2.11 -7.40
C ILE A 70 -23.66 3.26 -8.42
N ASN A 71 -24.69 4.10 -8.29
CA ASN A 71 -24.90 5.24 -9.16
C ASN A 71 -23.92 6.40 -8.87
N THR A 72 -23.31 6.43 -7.68
CA THR A 72 -22.34 7.47 -7.33
C THR A 72 -20.93 7.15 -7.82
N LEU A 73 -20.63 5.91 -8.22
CA LEU A 73 -19.32 5.51 -8.75
C LEU A 73 -18.92 6.28 -10.01
N GLY A 74 -19.88 6.73 -10.82
CA GLY A 74 -19.65 7.49 -12.03
C GLY A 74 -19.19 8.94 -11.79
N THR A 75 -19.45 9.51 -10.61
CA THR A 75 -19.08 10.92 -10.30
C THR A 75 -17.56 11.13 -10.28
N ALA A 76 -16.79 10.11 -9.89
CA ALA A 76 -15.33 10.15 -9.91
C ALA A 76 -14.76 10.29 -11.33
N ASN A 77 -15.49 9.91 -12.38
CA ASN A 77 -15.04 10.02 -13.77
C ASN A 77 -15.12 11.44 -14.35
N VAL A 78 -15.83 12.35 -13.66
CA VAL A 78 -16.06 13.74 -14.10
C VAL A 78 -14.88 14.65 -13.74
N VAL A 79 -14.12 14.31 -12.70
CA VAL A 79 -12.97 15.13 -12.25
C VAL A 79 -11.76 14.84 -13.12
N ARG A 80 -11.24 15.84 -13.83
CA ARG A 80 -10.00 15.74 -14.60
C ARG A 80 -8.82 16.07 -13.69
N SER A 81 -8.03 15.08 -13.29
CA SER A 81 -6.82 15.32 -12.48
C SER A 81 -5.57 15.42 -13.35
N TRP A 82 -4.84 16.52 -13.12
CA TRP A 82 -3.62 16.95 -13.76
C TRP A 82 -2.43 16.03 -13.48
N MET A 83 -2.48 15.22 -12.42
CA MET A 83 -1.47 14.21 -12.08
C MET A 83 -1.74 12.81 -12.63
N SER A 84 -2.87 12.58 -13.31
CA SER A 84 -3.14 11.26 -13.88
C SER A 84 -2.48 11.13 -15.26
N PRO A 85 -1.58 10.14 -15.48
CA PRO A 85 -0.98 9.88 -16.79
C PRO A 85 -2.02 9.73 -17.92
N PRO A 86 -3.18 9.06 -17.73
CA PRO A 86 -4.23 8.99 -18.74
C PRO A 86 -4.79 10.35 -19.16
N THR A 87 -4.92 11.29 -18.22
CA THR A 87 -5.44 12.64 -18.53
C THR A 87 -4.38 13.49 -19.21
N LEU A 88 -3.11 13.38 -18.82
CA LEU A 88 -2.00 14.06 -19.50
C LEU A 88 -1.85 13.58 -20.94
N LEU A 89 -1.94 12.27 -21.18
CA LEU A 89 -1.96 11.70 -22.53
C LEU A 89 -3.15 12.20 -23.34
N ALA A 90 -4.36 12.17 -22.77
CA ALA A 90 -5.57 12.62 -23.45
C ALA A 90 -5.53 14.12 -23.80
N LEU A 91 -5.04 14.98 -22.89
CA LEU A 91 -4.86 16.41 -23.15
C LEU A 91 -3.79 16.67 -24.21
N GLY A 92 -2.67 15.95 -24.14
CA GLY A 92 -1.60 16.04 -25.15
C GLY A 92 -2.08 15.66 -26.55
N THR A 93 -2.79 14.53 -26.67
CA THR A 93 -3.36 14.09 -27.94
C THR A 93 -4.48 14.99 -28.44
N GLY A 94 -5.29 15.57 -27.55
CA GLY A 94 -6.33 16.54 -27.90
C GLY A 94 -5.75 17.83 -28.47
N HIS A 95 -4.66 18.31 -27.88
CA HIS A 95 -3.95 19.50 -28.39
C HIS A 95 -3.32 19.25 -29.76
N VAL A 96 -2.74 18.06 -29.99
CA VAL A 96 -2.22 17.64 -31.30
C VAL A 96 -3.34 17.53 -32.34
N GLY A 97 -4.53 17.03 -31.98
CA GLY A 97 -5.69 16.95 -32.88
C GLY A 97 -6.20 18.34 -33.33
N ILE A 98 -6.17 19.32 -32.43
CA ILE A 98 -6.51 20.72 -32.76
C ILE A 98 -5.44 21.34 -33.66
N LEU A 99 -4.16 21.12 -33.38
CA LEU A 99 -3.04 21.61 -34.19
C LEU A 99 -3.02 21.03 -35.61
N LEU A 100 -3.51 19.81 -35.80
CA LEU A 100 -3.62 19.14 -37.10
C LEU A 100 -4.95 19.42 -37.84
N GLY A 101 -5.84 20.23 -37.28
CA GLY A 101 -7.12 20.62 -37.91
C GLY A 101 -8.17 19.49 -37.97
N LEU A 102 -8.01 18.42 -37.19
CA LEU A 102 -8.89 17.24 -37.21
C LEU A 102 -10.14 17.38 -36.32
N GLY A 103 -10.20 18.42 -35.48
CA GLY A 103 -11.29 18.67 -34.53
C GLY A 103 -10.99 18.20 -33.10
N ASP A 104 -11.90 18.50 -32.16
CA ASP A 104 -11.73 18.14 -30.74
C ASP A 104 -12.13 16.68 -30.47
N HIS A 105 -11.17 15.77 -30.60
CA HIS A 105 -11.33 14.35 -30.27
C HIS A 105 -10.95 14.01 -28.82
N THR A 106 -10.77 15.02 -27.95
CA THR A 106 -10.28 14.82 -26.57
C THR A 106 -11.14 13.85 -25.77
N THR A 107 -12.46 13.85 -26.00
CA THR A 107 -13.40 12.95 -25.30
C THR A 107 -13.25 11.49 -25.73
N ALA A 108 -13.08 11.23 -27.02
CA ALA A 108 -12.88 9.90 -27.58
C ALA A 108 -11.50 9.32 -27.21
N VAL A 109 -10.46 10.15 -27.21
CA VAL A 109 -9.13 9.71 -26.79
C VAL A 109 -9.09 9.49 -25.27
N LEU A 110 -9.77 10.31 -24.48
CA LEU A 110 -9.88 10.11 -23.03
C LEU A 110 -10.62 8.82 -22.69
N SER A 111 -11.72 8.48 -23.39
CA SER A 111 -12.45 7.23 -23.15
C SER A 111 -11.61 6.01 -23.53
N LEU A 112 -10.90 6.07 -24.67
CA LEU A 112 -9.99 5.00 -25.10
C LEU A 112 -8.82 4.80 -24.14
N THR A 113 -8.17 5.89 -23.72
CA THR A 113 -7.03 5.83 -22.79
C THR A 113 -7.46 5.28 -21.43
N ARG A 114 -8.65 5.64 -20.96
CA ARG A 114 -9.26 5.06 -19.75
C ARG A 114 -9.52 3.56 -19.90
N ALA A 115 -10.08 3.13 -21.03
CA ALA A 115 -10.34 1.72 -21.29
C ALA A 115 -9.04 0.90 -21.31
N ILE A 116 -8.00 1.41 -21.97
CA ILE A 116 -6.67 0.80 -21.99
C ILE A 116 -6.08 0.74 -20.57
N GLY A 117 -6.19 1.82 -19.80
CA GLY A 117 -5.73 1.84 -18.41
C GLY A 117 -6.40 0.77 -17.54
N VAL A 118 -7.73 0.67 -17.61
CA VAL A 118 -8.52 -0.36 -16.90
C VAL A 118 -8.12 -1.77 -17.34
N LEU A 119 -7.90 -1.98 -18.64
CA LEU A 119 -7.47 -3.26 -19.18
C LEU A 119 -6.10 -3.66 -18.61
N ILE A 120 -5.12 -2.76 -18.62
CA ILE A 120 -3.78 -3.02 -18.08
C ILE A 120 -3.85 -3.32 -16.59
N ILE A 121 -4.62 -2.53 -15.81
CA ILE A 121 -4.84 -2.79 -14.37
C ILE A 121 -5.42 -4.21 -14.19
N THR A 122 -6.45 -4.57 -14.94
CA THR A 122 -7.11 -5.87 -14.85
C THR A 122 -6.12 -7.01 -15.11
N VAL A 123 -5.36 -6.92 -16.22
CA VAL A 123 -4.36 -7.94 -16.58
C VAL A 123 -3.28 -8.06 -15.50
N MET A 124 -2.73 -6.95 -15.02
CA MET A 124 -1.69 -6.96 -13.98
C MET A 124 -2.20 -7.49 -12.65
N VAL A 125 -3.39 -7.08 -12.20
CA VAL A 125 -3.99 -7.58 -10.96
C VAL A 125 -4.27 -9.07 -11.07
N CYS A 126 -4.87 -9.54 -12.16
CA CYS A 126 -5.07 -10.97 -12.40
C CYS A 126 -3.75 -11.75 -12.38
N TRP A 127 -2.71 -11.22 -13.02
CA TRP A 127 -1.38 -11.85 -13.01
C TRP A 127 -0.79 -11.93 -11.59
N LEU A 128 -0.90 -10.86 -10.79
CA LEU A 128 -0.44 -10.84 -9.39
C LEU A 128 -1.21 -11.82 -8.52
N LEU A 129 -2.54 -11.91 -8.69
CA LEU A 129 -3.37 -12.89 -7.97
C LEU A 129 -2.96 -14.32 -8.36
N LEU A 130 -2.75 -14.61 -9.63
CA LEU A 130 -2.24 -15.92 -10.07
C LEU A 130 -0.84 -16.22 -9.52
N ALA A 131 0.03 -15.23 -9.42
CA ALA A 131 1.36 -15.39 -8.81
C ALA A 131 1.28 -15.73 -7.31
N VAL A 132 0.34 -15.12 -6.58
CA VAL A 132 0.06 -15.43 -5.18
C VAL A 132 -0.59 -16.82 -5.05
N LEU A 133 -1.50 -17.18 -5.94
CA LEU A 133 -2.13 -18.51 -5.96
C LEU A 133 -1.11 -19.63 -6.19
N ARG A 134 -0.05 -19.35 -6.94
CA ARG A 134 1.06 -20.30 -7.19
C ARG A 134 2.16 -20.23 -6.12
N GLY A 135 1.98 -19.44 -5.06
CA GLY A 135 2.98 -19.27 -4.00
C GLY A 135 4.26 -18.53 -4.41
N ARG A 136 4.30 -17.91 -5.60
CA ARG A 136 5.51 -17.23 -6.12
C ARG A 136 5.68 -15.81 -5.57
N LEU A 137 4.62 -15.22 -5.01
CA LEU A 137 4.61 -13.84 -4.54
C LEU A 137 4.00 -13.74 -3.14
N HIS A 138 4.59 -12.89 -2.30
CA HIS A 138 4.03 -12.61 -0.98
C HIS A 138 2.74 -11.77 -1.12
N PRO A 139 1.61 -12.16 -0.49
CA PRO A 139 0.30 -11.52 -0.70
C PRO A 139 0.27 -10.02 -0.39
N ILE A 140 1.00 -9.59 0.65
CA ILE A 140 1.08 -8.18 1.06
C ILE A 140 1.87 -7.34 0.03
N GLY A 141 2.95 -7.91 -0.53
CA GLY A 141 3.71 -7.25 -1.60
C GLY A 141 2.88 -7.15 -2.88
N GLY A 142 2.16 -8.23 -3.24
CA GLY A 142 1.24 -8.25 -4.36
C GLY A 142 0.12 -7.21 -4.24
N LEU A 143 -0.47 -7.07 -3.04
CA LEU A 143 -1.47 -6.04 -2.75
C LEU A 143 -0.91 -4.63 -2.95
N GLY A 144 0.29 -4.37 -2.46
CA GLY A 144 0.93 -3.06 -2.62
C GLY A 144 1.25 -2.70 -4.06
N VAL A 145 1.75 -3.66 -4.85
CA VAL A 145 1.97 -3.46 -6.29
C VAL A 145 0.64 -3.29 -7.03
N ALA A 146 -0.38 -4.09 -6.70
CA ALA A 146 -1.70 -3.95 -7.31
C ALA A 146 -2.29 -2.56 -7.06
N LEU A 147 -2.23 -2.07 -5.82
CA LEU A 147 -2.67 -0.71 -5.48
C LEU A 147 -1.82 0.36 -6.17
N ALA A 148 -0.49 0.18 -6.29
CA ALA A 148 0.37 1.10 -7.02
C ALA A 148 -0.07 1.24 -8.48
N VAL A 149 -0.33 0.12 -9.14
CA VAL A 149 -0.72 0.07 -10.55
C VAL A 149 -2.11 0.63 -10.75
N THR A 150 -3.06 0.26 -9.87
CA THR A 150 -4.41 0.82 -9.89
C THR A 150 -4.37 2.34 -9.75
N VAL A 151 -3.55 2.87 -8.84
CA VAL A 151 -3.41 4.33 -8.63
C VAL A 151 -2.74 4.99 -9.83
N LEU A 152 -1.63 4.45 -10.35
CA LEU A 152 -0.89 5.07 -11.45
C LEU A 152 -1.69 5.13 -12.75
N LEU A 153 -2.51 4.12 -13.03
CA LEU A 153 -3.32 4.04 -14.24
C LEU A 153 -4.75 4.55 -14.03
N PHE A 154 -5.08 5.00 -12.81
CA PHE A 154 -6.40 5.58 -12.55
C PHE A 154 -6.54 6.92 -13.30
N PRO A 155 -7.71 7.22 -13.88
CA PRO A 155 -7.93 8.49 -14.58
C PRO A 155 -7.91 9.72 -13.69
N VAL A 156 -7.97 9.54 -12.36
CA VAL A 156 -8.03 10.64 -11.40
C VAL A 156 -7.07 10.34 -10.26
N VAL A 157 -5.84 10.83 -10.36
CA VAL A 157 -4.81 10.61 -9.33
C VAL A 157 -4.61 11.88 -8.54
N GLN A 158 -4.79 11.75 -7.23
CA GLN A 158 -4.45 12.77 -6.24
C GLN A 158 -3.17 12.35 -5.51
N PRO A 159 -2.35 13.29 -4.98
CA PRO A 159 -1.06 12.96 -4.39
C PRO A 159 -1.16 11.88 -3.30
N TRP A 160 -2.20 11.95 -2.47
CA TRP A 160 -2.43 11.03 -1.36
C TRP A 160 -2.84 9.62 -1.75
N TYR A 161 -3.19 9.35 -3.02
CA TYR A 161 -3.49 7.99 -3.47
C TYR A 161 -2.23 7.13 -3.48
N LEU A 162 -1.04 7.73 -3.64
CA LEU A 162 0.23 7.02 -3.53
C LEU A 162 0.40 6.32 -2.18
N LEU A 163 -0.18 6.90 -1.11
CA LEU A 163 -0.14 6.31 0.23
C LEU A 163 -0.82 4.93 0.28
N TRP A 164 -1.82 4.68 -0.56
CA TRP A 164 -2.52 3.38 -0.59
C TRP A 164 -1.58 2.25 -1.01
N ALA A 165 -0.63 2.54 -1.90
CA ALA A 165 0.37 1.58 -2.34
C ALA A 165 1.55 1.50 -1.36
N ILE A 166 2.00 2.64 -0.86
CA ILE A 166 3.19 2.74 0.00
C ILE A 166 3.00 1.96 1.31
N ILE A 167 1.82 2.02 1.94
CA ILE A 167 1.56 1.35 3.22
C ILE A 167 1.79 -0.18 3.16
N PRO A 168 1.10 -0.94 2.29
CA PRO A 168 1.31 -2.39 2.17
C PRO A 168 2.71 -2.72 1.64
N LEU A 169 3.29 -1.92 0.74
CA LEU A 169 4.67 -2.13 0.30
C LEU A 169 5.68 -1.96 1.43
N ALA A 170 5.50 -0.97 2.30
CA ALA A 170 6.36 -0.74 3.46
C ALA A 170 6.23 -1.85 4.51
N ALA A 171 5.05 -2.46 4.63
CA ALA A 171 4.84 -3.63 5.47
C ALA A 171 5.55 -4.89 4.94
N TRP A 172 5.78 -4.99 3.62
CA TRP A 172 6.45 -6.12 2.99
C TRP A 172 7.97 -5.93 2.84
N ALA A 173 8.41 -4.75 2.41
CA ALA A 173 9.81 -4.47 2.13
C ALA A 173 10.52 -3.92 3.38
N THR A 174 11.17 -4.82 4.13
CA THR A 174 11.93 -4.48 5.34
C THR A 174 13.31 -3.87 5.09
N ARG A 175 13.68 -3.64 3.82
CA ARG A 175 14.99 -3.06 3.45
C ARG A 175 15.09 -1.60 3.91
N PRO A 176 16.22 -1.18 4.51
CA PRO A 176 16.38 0.17 5.05
C PRO A 176 16.19 1.27 4.00
N GLY A 177 16.71 1.08 2.77
CA GLY A 177 16.50 2.04 1.68
C GLY A 177 15.04 2.21 1.26
N PHE A 178 14.25 1.12 1.27
CA PHE A 178 12.83 1.19 0.95
C PHE A 178 12.03 1.87 2.06
N ARG A 179 12.38 1.65 3.33
CA ARG A 179 11.77 2.37 4.47
C ARG A 179 12.02 3.87 4.37
N VAL A 180 13.24 4.30 4.07
CA VAL A 180 13.56 5.73 3.90
C VAL A 180 12.78 6.33 2.74
N ALA A 181 12.73 5.65 1.59
CA ALA A 181 11.94 6.09 0.45
C ALA A 181 10.44 6.21 0.77
N ALA A 182 9.87 5.23 1.49
CA ALA A 182 8.48 5.26 1.94
C ALA A 182 8.20 6.41 2.91
N ILE A 183 9.12 6.67 3.86
CA ILE A 183 9.02 7.80 4.80
C ILE A 183 9.05 9.12 4.04
N LEU A 184 10.03 9.31 3.16
CA LEU A 184 10.17 10.54 2.37
C LEU A 184 8.96 10.76 1.46
N ALA A 185 8.50 9.72 0.75
CA ALA A 185 7.31 9.80 -0.09
C ALA A 185 6.06 10.15 0.73
N THR A 186 5.90 9.55 1.92
CA THR A 186 4.79 9.87 2.82
C THR A 186 4.87 11.30 3.34
N LEU A 187 6.06 11.79 3.65
CA LEU A 187 6.28 13.16 4.12
C LEU A 187 5.96 14.18 3.02
N ILE A 188 6.50 13.96 1.81
CA ILE A 188 6.24 14.81 0.64
C ILE A 188 4.73 14.82 0.35
N VAL A 189 4.09 13.66 0.25
CA VAL A 189 2.67 13.58 -0.03
C VAL A 189 1.82 14.17 1.10
N GLY A 190 2.24 14.03 2.36
CA GLY A 190 1.57 14.62 3.51
C GLY A 190 1.65 16.14 3.54
N ILE A 191 2.80 16.72 3.16
CA ILE A 191 3.01 18.17 3.11
C ILE A 191 2.34 18.79 1.88
N PHE A 192 2.48 18.16 0.71
CA PHE A 192 1.97 18.69 -0.56
C PHE A 192 0.55 18.25 -0.91
N GLY A 193 0.02 17.21 -0.24
CA GLY A 193 -1.34 16.71 -0.47
C GLY A 193 -2.43 17.73 -0.11
N PRO A 194 -2.38 18.37 1.08
CA PRO A 194 -3.33 19.42 1.46
C PRO A 194 -3.22 20.68 0.58
N THR A 195 -2.02 21.02 0.11
CA THR A 195 -1.75 22.20 -0.71
C THR A 195 -2.12 22.02 -2.18
N ALA A 196 -2.32 20.78 -2.67
CA ALA A 196 -2.80 20.52 -4.03
C ALA A 196 -4.25 21.00 -4.27
N ASN A 197 -5.03 21.25 -3.22
CA ASN A 197 -6.33 21.94 -3.28
C ASN A 197 -6.24 23.37 -2.71
N GLY A 198 -5.04 23.98 -2.78
CA GLY A 198 -4.59 25.14 -1.99
C GLY A 198 -5.47 26.38 -1.99
N ASP A 199 -6.43 26.51 -2.92
CA ASP A 199 -7.39 27.62 -2.92
C ASP A 199 -8.52 27.47 -1.88
N ARG A 200 -8.68 26.31 -1.23
CA ARG A 200 -9.79 26.05 -0.30
C ARG A 200 -9.46 26.15 1.17
N PHE A 201 -8.19 26.09 1.56
CA PHE A 201 -7.78 26.04 2.96
C PHE A 201 -6.94 27.25 3.33
N ALA A 202 -7.40 28.00 4.32
CA ALA A 202 -6.62 29.11 4.85
C ALA A 202 -5.36 28.58 5.54
N LEU A 203 -4.27 29.36 5.50
CA LEU A 203 -2.96 28.94 6.01
C LEU A 203 -3.01 28.44 7.47
N PHE A 204 -3.85 29.07 8.31
CA PHE A 204 -4.04 28.67 9.70
C PHE A 204 -4.64 27.26 9.84
N GLN A 205 -5.54 26.84 8.94
CA GLN A 205 -6.14 25.51 8.98
C GLN A 205 -5.10 24.42 8.72
N ILE A 206 -4.11 24.70 7.86
CA ILE A 206 -3.00 23.77 7.58
C ILE A 206 -2.10 23.65 8.82
N VAL A 207 -1.80 24.78 9.48
CA VAL A 207 -0.99 24.80 10.70
C VAL A 207 -1.70 24.06 11.83
N ASP A 208 -2.98 24.35 12.06
CA ASP A 208 -3.79 23.70 13.11
C ASP A 208 -3.92 22.19 12.87
N ALA A 209 -4.20 21.77 11.62
CA ALA A 209 -4.28 20.35 11.28
C ALA A 209 -2.94 19.62 11.47
N THR A 210 -1.82 20.29 11.15
CA THR A 210 -0.47 19.73 11.34
C THR A 210 -0.13 19.63 12.82
N ALA A 211 -0.44 20.67 13.60
CA ALA A 211 -0.21 20.68 15.04
C ALA A 211 -1.06 19.62 15.76
N ALA A 212 -2.35 19.53 15.45
CA ALA A 212 -3.24 18.52 15.99
C ALA A 212 -2.76 17.11 15.65
N SER A 213 -2.34 16.87 14.40
CA SER A 213 -1.79 15.57 13.98
C SER A 213 -0.51 15.22 14.75
N ALA A 214 0.40 16.17 14.93
CA ALA A 214 1.63 15.98 15.70
C ALA A 214 1.33 15.65 17.16
N ILE A 215 0.41 16.38 17.79
CA ILE A 215 -0.03 16.14 19.18
C ILE A 215 -0.62 14.73 19.32
N ILE A 216 -1.50 14.32 18.40
CA ILE A 216 -2.10 12.97 18.42
C ILE A 216 -1.02 11.89 18.27
N VAL A 217 -0.06 12.06 17.36
CA VAL A 217 1.04 11.09 17.18
C VAL A 217 1.90 11.01 18.43
N ILE A 218 2.27 12.15 19.03
CA ILE A 218 3.05 12.19 20.28
C ILE A 218 2.28 11.52 21.42
N LEU A 219 0.98 11.79 21.56
CA LEU A 219 0.11 11.15 22.56
C LEU A 219 0.03 9.64 22.35
N LEU A 220 -0.13 9.17 21.11
CA LEU A 220 -0.14 7.75 20.79
C LEU A 220 1.20 7.09 21.12
N ILE A 221 2.32 7.73 20.79
CA ILE A 221 3.66 7.25 21.14
C ILE A 221 3.79 7.17 22.66
N ALA A 222 3.43 8.22 23.40
CA ALA A 222 3.51 8.26 24.85
C ALA A 222 2.64 7.17 25.50
N LEU A 223 1.41 6.97 25.02
CA LEU A 223 0.47 5.97 25.54
C LEU A 223 0.92 4.54 25.21
N THR A 224 1.58 4.33 24.07
CA THR A 224 2.03 3.01 23.62
C THR A 224 3.50 2.74 23.90
N TYR A 225 4.19 3.68 24.54
CA TYR A 225 5.62 3.59 24.87
C TYR A 225 5.96 2.33 25.67
N THR A 226 5.06 1.94 26.56
CA THR A 226 5.24 0.77 27.44
C THR A 226 4.67 -0.54 26.88
N ARG A 227 3.89 -0.49 25.78
CA ARG A 227 3.17 -1.66 25.25
C ARG A 227 3.71 -2.19 23.92
N LEU A 228 4.39 -1.36 23.14
CA LEU A 228 5.00 -1.77 21.88
C LEU A 228 6.51 -2.00 22.09
N PRO A 229 7.10 -3.03 21.45
CA PRO A 229 8.54 -3.25 21.49
C PRO A 229 9.22 -2.21 20.59
N TRP A 230 9.31 -0.98 21.07
CA TRP A 230 10.12 0.07 20.45
C TRP A 230 11.56 -0.44 20.41
N ARG A 231 12.13 -0.57 19.21
CA ARG A 231 13.51 -1.00 19.06
C ARG A 231 14.40 -0.01 19.83
N PRO A 232 15.24 -0.47 20.76
CA PRO A 232 16.21 0.42 21.39
C PRO A 232 17.06 1.05 20.29
N LEU A 233 17.24 2.37 20.38
CA LEU A 233 18.06 3.14 19.46
C LEU A 233 19.47 2.53 19.45
N ALA A 234 20.13 2.50 18.30
CA ALA A 234 21.42 1.83 18.12
C ALA A 234 22.49 2.24 19.17
N ALA A 235 22.37 3.42 19.77
CA ALA A 235 23.19 3.85 20.91
C ALA A 235 23.15 2.87 22.10
N GLU A 236 21.98 2.34 22.45
CA GLU A 236 21.82 1.42 23.57
C GLU A 236 22.34 0.01 23.25
N GLN A 237 22.29 -0.41 21.97
CA GLN A 237 22.94 -1.63 21.48
C GLN A 237 24.46 -1.52 21.47
N VAL A 238 25.02 -0.35 21.15
CA VAL A 238 26.47 -0.11 21.22
C VAL A 238 26.95 -0.12 22.67
N VAL A 239 26.19 0.48 23.59
CA VAL A 239 26.52 0.48 25.03
C VAL A 239 26.45 -0.93 25.61
N THR A 240 25.39 -1.70 25.33
CA THR A 240 25.28 -3.10 25.81
C THR A 240 26.31 -4.04 25.17
N ALA A 241 26.67 -3.84 23.89
CA ALA A 241 27.75 -4.58 23.24
C ALA A 241 29.14 -4.25 23.84
N ALA A 242 29.40 -2.97 24.13
CA ALA A 242 30.63 -2.55 24.79
C ALA A 242 30.71 -3.09 26.24
N GLU A 243 29.60 -3.09 26.97
CA GLU A 243 29.54 -3.54 28.36
C GLU A 243 29.71 -5.07 28.46
N SER A 244 29.12 -5.83 27.54
CA SER A 244 29.29 -7.29 27.43
C SER A 244 30.69 -7.70 26.96
N ALA A 245 31.31 -6.92 26.07
CA ALA A 245 32.72 -7.11 25.70
C ALA A 245 33.67 -6.88 26.88
N SER A 246 33.37 -5.93 27.77
CA SER A 246 34.18 -5.68 28.98
C SER A 246 34.06 -6.77 30.06
N LYS A 247 32.94 -7.50 30.09
CA LYS A 247 32.64 -8.55 31.08
C LYS A 247 33.09 -9.95 30.64
N THR A 248 33.58 -10.11 29.40
CA THR A 248 34.15 -11.38 28.94
C THR A 248 35.54 -11.56 29.56
N PRO A 249 35.82 -12.65 30.31
CA PRO A 249 37.15 -12.89 30.86
C PRO A 249 38.14 -13.00 29.70
N ALA A 250 39.20 -12.19 29.73
CA ALA A 250 40.25 -12.21 28.72
C ALA A 250 40.74 -13.65 28.51
N THR A 251 40.58 -14.18 27.30
CA THR A 251 41.10 -15.49 26.92
C THR A 251 42.60 -15.51 27.21
N ARG A 252 43.00 -16.35 28.17
CA ARG A 252 44.38 -16.53 28.59
C ARG A 252 45.20 -16.90 27.35
N ARG A 253 46.08 -16.01 26.90
CA ARG A 253 47.07 -16.34 25.86
C ARG A 253 47.86 -17.57 26.33
N PRO A 254 47.93 -18.66 25.55
CA PRO A 254 48.77 -19.78 25.91
C PRO A 254 50.23 -19.33 25.85
N THR A 255 50.95 -19.48 26.96
CA THR A 255 52.39 -19.34 27.05
C THR A 255 53.01 -20.40 26.15
N ALA A 256 53.77 -19.99 25.12
CA ALA A 256 54.52 -20.92 24.31
C ALA A 256 55.53 -21.67 25.19
N ALA A 257 55.51 -23.00 25.15
CA ALA A 257 56.54 -23.82 25.79
C ALA A 257 57.85 -23.65 25.00
N PRO A 258 59.00 -23.40 25.66
CA PRO A 258 60.30 -23.50 25.03
C PRO A 258 60.63 -24.99 24.82
N ASP A 259 61.46 -25.27 23.81
CA ASP A 259 62.08 -26.58 23.52
C ASP A 259 61.30 -27.55 22.63
N ALA A 260 61.05 -27.12 21.38
CA ALA A 260 60.75 -28.03 20.29
C ALA A 260 61.62 -27.72 19.05
N TYR A 261 62.94 -27.83 19.18
CA TYR A 261 63.80 -28.19 18.06
C TYR A 261 64.83 -29.21 18.53
N ALA A 262 64.84 -30.34 17.83
CA ALA A 262 65.52 -31.57 18.17
C ALA A 262 67.02 -31.51 17.81
N ASP A 263 67.84 -32.03 18.71
CA ASP A 263 69.11 -32.66 18.37
C ASP A 263 68.84 -33.94 17.58
N SER A 264 69.40 -34.04 16.37
CA SER A 264 69.84 -35.32 15.81
C SER A 264 70.86 -35.08 14.69
N THR A 265 72.11 -35.40 15.03
CA THR A 265 73.24 -35.89 14.21
C THR A 265 73.48 -35.33 12.81
#